data_AF-A0A6C0FDP5-F1
#
_entry.id   AF-A0A6C0FDP5-F1
#
_cell.length_a   1.000
_cell.length_b   1.000
_cell.length_c   1.000
_cell.angle_alpha   90.00
_cell.angle_beta   90.00
_cell.angle_gamma   90.00
#
_symmetry.space_group_name_H-M   'P 1'
#
loop_
_entity.id
_entity.type
_entity.pdbx_description
1 polymer ?
#
loop_
_entity_poly.entity_id
_entity_poly.type
_entity_poly.pdbx_seq_one_letter_code
_entity_poly.pdbx_strand_id
1 'polypeptide(L)'
;MPPANKKNVKKSTPATKSKKTTSKTVTPAQTIPAPAPAPVPEPVAPVTTEAPVVSDTPYLEEFSAVVSALDEAMITIRGLRARLQKLEKQVHRDTKALNKKASGKRARKPRDPNAPKSGFAKEGPVSDEMRKFLGLKKDELISRTDVTKRIHEYCKTKNLQNPDDKRHIKADASLRKLLKMNKDDDLTFFNLQKFMKVHFPNKDGVFPTA
;
A
#
# COMPACT_ATOMS: atom_id res chain seq x y z
N MET A 1 15.53 -23.10 -47.38
CA MET A 1 15.39 -22.58 -48.76
C MET A 1 13.98 -22.00 -48.93
N PRO A 2 13.84 -20.85 -49.63
CA PRO A 2 12.65 -19.99 -49.72
C PRO A 2 11.79 -20.34 -50.97
N PRO A 3 10.72 -19.61 -51.37
CA PRO A 3 10.75 -18.22 -51.90
C PRO A 3 9.62 -17.32 -51.33
N ALA A 4 9.86 -16.05 -50.97
CA ALA A 4 9.95 -14.83 -51.80
C ALA A 4 8.64 -14.35 -52.46
N ASN A 5 8.07 -13.24 -51.99
CA ASN A 5 7.51 -12.22 -52.89
C ASN A 5 7.65 -10.79 -52.33
N LYS A 6 7.87 -9.86 -53.27
CA LYS A 6 8.45 -8.51 -53.18
C LYS A 6 7.40 -7.39 -53.18
N LYS A 7 7.91 -6.17 -52.87
CA LYS A 7 7.45 -4.81 -53.24
C LYS A 7 6.28 -4.27 -52.41
N ASN A 8 6.21 -2.98 -52.03
CA ASN A 8 6.83 -1.80 -52.62
C ASN A 8 7.02 -0.66 -51.60
N VAL A 9 8.01 0.17 -51.92
CA VAL A 9 8.41 1.44 -51.32
C VAL A 9 7.42 2.55 -51.68
N LYS A 10 7.17 3.51 -50.78
CA LYS A 10 7.18 4.94 -51.15
C LYS A 10 7.37 5.88 -49.96
N LYS A 11 8.24 6.84 -50.24
CA LYS A 11 8.89 7.86 -49.44
C LYS A 11 8.32 9.21 -49.90
N SER A 12 8.00 10.14 -49.01
CA SER A 12 8.01 11.58 -49.30
C SER A 12 7.74 12.45 -48.06
N THR A 13 8.80 12.99 -47.46
CA THR A 13 8.92 14.42 -47.09
C THR A 13 9.01 15.25 -48.40
N PRO A 14 8.92 16.61 -48.48
CA PRO A 14 9.38 17.61 -47.49
C PRO A 14 8.65 18.99 -47.47
N ALA A 15 8.98 19.87 -46.51
CA ALA A 15 8.92 21.34 -46.64
C ALA A 15 9.78 22.00 -45.53
N THR A 16 10.90 22.66 -45.85
CA THR A 16 11.08 24.12 -46.13
C THR A 16 11.34 24.93 -44.85
N LYS A 17 12.61 25.21 -44.50
CA LYS A 17 13.42 26.43 -44.75
C LYS A 17 12.84 27.73 -44.18
N SER A 18 13.59 28.35 -43.25
CA SER A 18 13.76 29.80 -42.98
C SER A 18 14.41 29.94 -41.58
N LYS A 19 15.33 30.85 -41.22
CA LYS A 19 16.03 31.95 -41.88
C LYS A 19 17.20 32.35 -40.96
N LYS A 20 18.30 32.76 -41.58
CA LYS A 20 19.56 33.26 -41.02
C LYS A 20 19.44 34.73 -40.60
N THR A 21 19.99 35.11 -39.44
CA THR A 21 20.46 36.48 -39.10
C THR A 21 21.34 36.37 -37.83
N THR A 22 22.67 36.29 -37.92
CA THR A 22 23.65 37.42 -37.95
C THR A 22 23.51 38.41 -36.78
N SER A 23 24.39 38.28 -35.78
CA SER A 23 24.82 39.39 -34.93
C SER A 23 26.33 39.51 -35.08
N LYS A 24 26.76 40.66 -35.62
CA LYS A 24 28.15 41.02 -35.89
C LYS A 24 28.76 41.61 -34.62
N THR A 25 29.87 41.03 -34.19
CA THR A 25 30.89 41.69 -33.38
C THR A 25 31.57 42.75 -34.23
N VAL A 26 31.55 44.02 -33.82
CA VAL A 26 32.47 45.06 -34.31
C VAL A 26 32.79 46.02 -33.17
N THR A 27 33.99 45.88 -32.61
CA THR A 27 34.77 46.96 -32.00
C THR A 27 35.24 47.92 -33.11
N PRO A 28 35.38 49.20 -32.78
CA PRO A 28 36.65 49.84 -33.13
C PRO A 28 37.21 50.69 -31.99
N ALA A 29 38.53 50.60 -31.84
CA ALA A 29 39.37 51.50 -31.06
C ALA A 29 39.91 52.64 -31.93
N GLN A 30 40.47 53.64 -31.25
CA GLN A 30 41.25 54.82 -31.71
C GLN A 30 40.39 56.06 -32.00
N THR A 31 40.70 57.26 -31.48
CA THR A 31 42.00 57.94 -31.59
C THR A 31 42.16 59.05 -30.54
N ILE A 32 43.40 59.26 -30.09
CA ILE A 32 43.91 60.32 -29.19
C ILE A 32 43.93 61.67 -29.93
N PRO A 33 43.70 62.81 -29.25
CA PRO A 33 44.76 63.83 -29.21
C PRO A 33 44.92 64.50 -27.83
N ALA A 34 46.13 64.45 -27.29
CA ALA A 34 46.72 65.50 -26.44
C ALA A 34 47.50 66.48 -27.36
N PRO A 35 48.00 67.68 -26.96
CA PRO A 35 48.15 68.21 -25.59
C PRO A 35 47.90 69.74 -25.40
N ALA A 36 48.05 70.17 -24.14
CA ALA A 36 48.54 71.49 -23.63
C ALA A 36 47.56 72.69 -23.52
N PRO A 37 47.81 73.68 -22.62
CA PRO A 37 48.83 73.79 -21.55
C PRO A 37 48.24 74.08 -20.14
N ALA A 38 49.08 73.87 -19.12
CA ALA A 38 48.84 74.19 -17.72
C ALA A 38 48.83 75.71 -17.43
N PRO A 39 48.08 76.14 -16.39
CA PRO A 39 48.45 77.31 -15.60
C PRO A 39 48.72 76.92 -14.13
N VAL A 40 49.97 77.23 -13.75
CA VAL A 40 50.51 77.73 -12.47
C VAL A 40 49.71 77.58 -11.15
N PRO A 41 50.37 77.16 -10.04
CA PRO A 41 49.75 76.95 -8.74
C PRO A 41 49.72 78.22 -7.87
N GLU A 42 48.61 78.44 -7.17
CA GLU A 42 48.46 79.42 -6.08
C GLU A 42 47.83 78.76 -4.83
N PRO A 43 48.02 79.33 -3.63
CA PRO A 43 48.51 78.60 -2.46
C PRO A 43 47.43 77.99 -1.55
N VAL A 44 47.87 76.92 -0.89
CA VAL A 44 47.32 76.21 0.27
C VAL A 44 46.39 77.01 1.21
N ALA A 45 45.12 76.65 1.22
CA ALA A 45 44.25 76.76 2.39
C ALA A 45 44.08 75.35 3.00
N PRO A 46 44.20 75.15 4.32
CA PRO A 46 44.03 73.84 4.93
C PRO A 46 42.56 73.43 4.87
N VAL A 47 42.22 72.61 3.88
CA VAL A 47 40.99 71.81 3.86
C VAL A 47 41.10 70.79 4.99
N THR A 48 40.25 70.94 6.00
CA THR A 48 39.98 69.87 6.98
C THR A 48 39.57 68.64 6.19
N THR A 49 40.50 67.70 6.11
CA THR A 49 40.34 66.43 5.43
C THR A 49 39.57 65.53 6.40
N GLU A 50 38.27 65.36 6.18
CA GLU A 50 37.56 64.21 6.73
C GLU A 50 38.23 62.96 6.16
N ALA A 51 38.92 62.23 7.03
CA ALA A 51 39.56 60.99 6.68
C ALA A 51 38.53 59.99 6.13
N PRO A 52 38.86 59.24 5.07
CA PRO A 52 37.99 58.17 4.59
C PRO A 52 37.89 57.12 5.70
N VAL A 53 36.68 56.84 6.15
CA VAL A 53 36.41 55.72 7.05
C VAL A 53 36.66 54.45 6.22
N VAL A 54 37.88 53.94 6.27
CA VAL A 54 38.22 52.60 5.78
C VAL A 54 37.45 51.64 6.67
N SER A 55 36.36 51.08 6.16
CA SER A 55 35.55 50.12 6.89
C SER A 55 36.38 48.85 7.12
N ASP A 56 36.64 48.52 8.38
CA ASP A 56 37.47 47.38 8.78
C ASP A 56 36.86 45.98 8.47
N THR A 57 35.75 45.89 7.72
CA THR A 57 35.09 44.62 7.41
C THR A 57 34.34 44.59 6.05
N PRO A 58 34.98 44.84 4.90
CA PRO A 58 34.29 44.85 3.60
C PRO A 58 33.80 43.46 3.15
N TYR A 59 34.31 42.38 3.76
CA TYR A 59 33.98 40.99 3.41
C TYR A 59 32.90 40.36 4.30
N LEU A 60 32.47 41.03 5.37
CA LEU A 60 31.62 40.42 6.39
C LEU A 60 30.20 40.14 5.86
N GLU A 61 29.70 40.97 4.96
CA GLU A 61 28.45 40.72 4.24
C GLU A 61 28.56 39.49 3.32
N GLU A 62 29.66 39.33 2.59
CA GLU A 62 29.92 38.16 1.74
C GLU A 62 30.03 36.87 2.57
N PHE A 63 30.73 36.91 3.70
CA PHE A 63 30.79 35.78 4.64
C PHE A 63 29.40 35.42 5.18
N SER A 64 28.58 36.42 5.55
CA SER A 64 27.21 36.18 6.03
C SER A 64 26.32 35.58 4.94
N ALA A 65 26.49 36.00 3.69
CA ALA A 65 25.76 35.46 2.55
C ALA A 65 26.15 34.00 2.26
N VAL A 66 27.44 33.67 2.34
CA VAL A 66 27.93 32.28 2.16
C VAL A 66 27.43 31.36 3.28
N VAL A 67 27.42 31.82 4.54
CA VAL A 67 26.88 31.05 5.66
C VAL A 67 25.37 30.84 5.50
N SER A 68 24.63 31.88 5.09
CA SER A 68 23.19 31.76 4.83
C SER A 68 22.89 30.78 3.69
N ALA A 69 23.66 30.83 2.60
CA ALA A 69 23.55 29.88 1.49
C ALA A 69 23.88 28.44 1.91
N LEU A 70 24.84 28.25 2.83
CA LEU A 70 25.17 26.94 3.41
C LEU A 70 24.00 26.40 4.24
N ASP A 71 23.37 27.23 5.07
CA ASP A 71 22.20 26.85 5.87
C ASP A 71 21.01 26.47 4.99
N GLU A 72 20.74 27.25 3.93
CA GLU A 72 19.74 26.93 2.92
C GLU A 72 20.04 25.59 2.23
N ALA A 73 21.28 25.37 1.81
CA ALA A 73 21.72 24.10 1.22
C ALA A 73 21.49 22.93 2.19
N MET A 74 21.80 23.11 3.47
CA MET A 74 21.58 22.08 4.49
C MET A 74 20.09 21.79 4.72
N ILE A 75 19.21 22.79 4.64
CA ILE A 75 17.75 22.58 4.67
C ILE A 75 17.29 21.77 3.45
N THR A 76 17.78 22.11 2.25
CA THR A 76 17.42 21.37 1.04
C THR A 76 17.89 19.91 1.10
N ILE A 77 19.11 19.64 1.58
CA ILE A 77 19.66 18.30 1.76
C ILE A 77 18.81 17.50 2.75
N ARG A 78 18.43 18.09 3.89
CA ARG A 78 17.53 17.43 4.87
C ARG A 78 16.17 17.11 4.24
N GLY A 79 15.61 18.04 3.46
CA GLY A 79 14.36 17.83 2.73
C GLY A 79 14.45 16.71 1.68
N LEU A 80 15.55 16.66 0.92
CA LEU A 80 15.80 15.59 -0.06
C LEU A 80 15.97 14.23 0.62
N ARG A 81 16.67 14.17 1.75
CA ARG A 81 16.80 12.93 2.55
C ARG A 81 15.44 12.42 3.02
N ALA A 82 14.56 13.30 3.48
CA ALA A 82 13.20 12.92 3.88
C ALA A 82 12.37 12.40 2.69
N ARG A 83 12.48 13.04 1.51
CA ARG A 83 11.83 12.59 0.28
C ARG A 83 12.36 11.23 -0.17
N LEU A 84 13.67 11.00 -0.08
CA LEU A 84 14.30 9.72 -0.38
C LEU A 84 13.74 8.60 0.51
N GLN A 85 13.74 8.80 1.83
CA GLN A 85 13.17 7.81 2.77
C GLN A 85 11.69 7.53 2.52
N LYS A 86 10.90 8.56 2.14
CA LYS A 86 9.50 8.39 1.78
C LYS A 86 9.35 7.57 0.50
N LEU A 87 10.18 7.85 -0.50
CA LEU A 87 10.18 7.14 -1.78
C LEU A 87 10.60 5.67 -1.60
N GLU A 88 11.63 5.39 -0.82
CA GLU A 88 12.05 4.03 -0.43
C GLU A 88 10.89 3.25 0.19
N LYS A 89 10.19 3.84 1.18
CA LYS A 89 9.01 3.22 1.80
C LYS A 89 7.86 3.02 0.83
N GLN A 90 7.72 3.88 -0.18
CA GLN A 90 6.69 3.75 -1.20
C GLN A 90 7.03 2.62 -2.18
N VAL A 91 8.26 2.58 -2.69
CA VAL A 91 8.76 1.50 -3.55
C VAL A 91 8.65 0.15 -2.84
N HIS A 92 8.99 0.07 -1.55
CA HIS A 92 8.85 -1.19 -0.82
C HIS A 92 7.39 -1.64 -0.67
N ARG A 93 6.45 -0.70 -0.48
CA ARG A 93 5.01 -1.01 -0.46
C ARG A 93 4.51 -1.46 -1.83
N ASP A 94 4.92 -0.78 -2.89
CA ASP A 94 4.48 -1.06 -4.25
C ASP A 94 5.05 -2.38 -4.77
N THR A 95 6.34 -2.65 -4.54
CA THR A 95 6.97 -3.96 -4.84
C THR A 95 6.29 -5.11 -4.10
N LYS A 96 5.97 -4.93 -2.80
CA LYS A 96 5.22 -5.92 -2.03
C LYS A 96 3.80 -6.11 -2.57
N ALA A 97 3.14 -5.04 -2.97
CA ALA A 97 1.79 -5.09 -3.55
C ALA A 97 1.79 -5.79 -4.92
N LEU A 98 2.78 -5.50 -5.77
CA LEU A 98 2.97 -6.15 -7.07
C LEU A 98 3.31 -7.63 -6.91
N ASN A 99 4.24 -7.98 -6.02
CA ASN A 99 4.58 -9.39 -5.73
C ASN A 99 3.35 -10.16 -5.22
N LYS A 100 2.51 -9.55 -4.37
CA LYS A 100 1.26 -10.17 -3.90
C LYS A 100 0.24 -10.37 -5.01
N LYS A 101 0.15 -9.44 -5.97
CA LYS A 101 -0.70 -9.56 -7.16
C LYS A 101 -0.18 -10.64 -8.11
N ALA A 102 1.13 -10.69 -8.35
CA ALA A 102 1.80 -11.66 -9.21
C ALA A 102 1.75 -13.08 -8.63
N SER A 103 1.87 -13.24 -7.31
CA SER A 103 1.83 -14.56 -6.66
C SER A 103 0.41 -15.17 -6.56
N GLY A 104 -0.60 -14.57 -7.19
CA GLY A 104 -2.00 -15.04 -7.14
C GLY A 104 -2.67 -14.95 -5.76
N LYS A 105 -1.94 -14.52 -4.71
CA LYS A 105 -2.48 -14.30 -3.36
C LYS A 105 -3.21 -12.97 -3.32
N ARG A 106 -4.32 -12.87 -4.06
CA ARG A 106 -5.21 -11.70 -4.05
C ARG A 106 -5.46 -11.29 -2.60
N ALA A 107 -5.23 -10.01 -2.30
CA ALA A 107 -5.67 -9.47 -1.02
C ALA A 107 -7.16 -9.80 -0.87
N ARG A 108 -7.53 -10.41 0.27
CA ARG A 108 -8.94 -10.72 0.55
C ARG A 108 -9.73 -9.42 0.39
N LYS A 109 -10.55 -9.33 -0.67
CA LYS A 109 -11.45 -8.20 -0.87
C LYS A 109 -12.37 -8.15 0.36
N PRO A 110 -12.65 -6.96 0.92
CA PRO A 110 -13.68 -6.85 1.94
C PRO A 110 -14.94 -7.55 1.45
N ARG A 111 -15.47 -8.49 2.23
CA ARG A 111 -16.66 -9.25 1.87
C ARG A 111 -17.81 -8.26 1.74
N ASP A 112 -18.44 -8.19 0.57
CA ASP A 112 -19.62 -7.33 0.38
C ASP A 112 -20.73 -7.73 1.38
N PRO A 113 -21.30 -6.77 2.12
CA PRO A 113 -22.37 -7.05 3.09
C PRO A 113 -23.60 -7.71 2.46
N ASN A 114 -23.88 -7.41 1.18
CA ASN A 114 -24.99 -7.97 0.42
C ASN A 114 -24.63 -9.21 -0.40
N ALA A 115 -23.39 -9.73 -0.28
CA ALA A 115 -23.03 -10.97 -0.97
C ALA A 115 -23.89 -12.13 -0.42
N PRO A 116 -24.36 -13.05 -1.29
CA PRO A 116 -25.14 -14.19 -0.84
C PRO A 116 -24.41 -14.92 0.28
N LYS A 117 -25.15 -15.27 1.33
CA LYS A 117 -24.63 -16.07 2.45
C LYS A 117 -23.97 -17.31 1.84
N SER A 118 -22.74 -17.61 2.28
CA SER A 118 -21.99 -18.78 1.79
C SER A 118 -22.84 -20.05 1.96
N GLY A 119 -22.68 -21.09 1.12
CA GLY A 119 -23.50 -22.30 1.20
C GLY A 119 -23.57 -22.93 2.60
N PHE A 120 -22.56 -22.73 3.45
CA PHE A 120 -22.55 -23.15 4.85
C PHE A 120 -23.40 -22.28 5.81
N ALA A 121 -23.59 -21.01 5.44
CA ALA A 121 -24.42 -20.03 6.14
C ALA A 121 -25.85 -19.95 5.56
N LYS A 122 -26.20 -20.84 4.62
CA LYS A 122 -27.57 -20.99 4.12
C LYS A 122 -28.41 -21.66 5.21
N GLU A 123 -29.54 -21.06 5.52
CA GLU A 123 -30.55 -21.61 6.44
C GLU A 123 -31.24 -22.80 5.75
N GLY A 124 -31.38 -23.91 6.48
CA GLY A 124 -31.97 -25.13 5.94
C GLY A 124 -32.67 -25.95 7.02
N PRO A 125 -33.49 -26.93 6.61
CA PRO A 125 -34.14 -27.83 7.56
C PRO A 125 -33.10 -28.76 8.18
N VAL A 126 -33.34 -29.12 9.43
CA VAL A 126 -32.48 -30.00 10.24
C VAL A 126 -33.34 -31.09 10.86
N SER A 127 -32.73 -32.23 11.17
CA SER A 127 -33.44 -33.36 11.81
C SER A 127 -34.07 -32.97 13.15
N ASP A 128 -35.13 -33.66 13.55
CA ASP A 128 -35.84 -33.39 14.81
C ASP A 128 -34.97 -33.56 16.06
N GLU A 129 -34.00 -34.48 16.04
CA GLU A 129 -33.06 -34.67 17.16
C GLU A 129 -32.20 -33.43 17.39
N MET A 130 -31.70 -32.83 16.30
CA MET A 130 -30.92 -31.59 16.33
C MET A 130 -31.76 -30.42 16.84
N ARG A 131 -33.04 -30.34 16.44
CA ARG A 131 -33.96 -29.30 16.91
C ARG A 131 -34.23 -29.41 18.39
N LYS A 132 -34.48 -30.63 18.89
CA LYS A 132 -34.68 -30.90 20.32
C LYS A 132 -33.45 -30.50 21.15
N PHE A 133 -32.25 -30.78 20.66
CA PHE A 133 -31.02 -30.41 21.36
C PHE A 133 -30.81 -28.89 21.43
N LEU A 134 -31.13 -28.17 20.35
CA LEU A 134 -30.98 -26.72 20.26
C LEU A 134 -32.17 -25.94 20.84
N GLY A 135 -33.28 -26.60 21.17
CA GLY A 135 -34.51 -25.96 21.64
C GLY A 135 -35.27 -25.18 20.57
N LEU A 136 -35.13 -25.55 19.29
CA LEU A 136 -35.71 -24.86 18.14
C LEU A 136 -37.13 -25.36 17.83
N LYS A 137 -37.94 -24.52 17.17
CA LYS A 137 -39.28 -24.92 16.70
C LYS A 137 -39.20 -25.87 15.49
N LYS A 138 -40.26 -26.65 15.25
CA LYS A 138 -40.34 -27.63 14.14
C LYS A 138 -40.24 -27.01 12.74
N ASP A 139 -40.47 -25.71 12.58
CA ASP A 139 -40.39 -25.06 11.27
C ASP A 139 -39.21 -24.10 11.16
N GLU A 140 -38.34 -24.07 12.18
CA GLU A 140 -37.18 -23.20 12.19
C GLU A 140 -36.08 -23.77 11.29
N LEU A 141 -35.60 -22.92 10.38
CA LEU A 141 -34.48 -23.19 9.49
C LEU A 141 -33.23 -22.63 10.15
N ILE A 142 -32.18 -23.45 10.26
CA ILE A 142 -30.92 -23.03 10.86
C ILE A 142 -29.77 -23.31 9.93
N SER A 143 -28.78 -22.42 9.93
CA SER A 143 -27.57 -22.60 9.14
C SER A 143 -26.64 -23.62 9.80
N ARG A 144 -25.89 -24.37 9.00
CA ARG A 144 -24.86 -25.30 9.54
C ARG A 144 -23.84 -24.56 10.41
N THR A 145 -23.50 -23.32 10.03
CA THR A 145 -22.60 -22.47 10.82
C THR A 145 -23.16 -22.08 12.18
N ASP A 146 -24.47 -21.91 12.32
CA ASP A 146 -25.06 -21.54 13.61
C ASP A 146 -25.25 -22.76 14.52
N VAL A 147 -25.51 -23.93 13.94
CA VAL A 147 -25.51 -25.19 14.69
C VAL A 147 -24.12 -25.48 15.27
N THR A 148 -23.04 -25.38 14.48
CA THR A 148 -21.68 -25.60 15.01
C THR A 148 -21.31 -24.61 16.09
N LYS A 149 -21.67 -23.33 15.95
CA LYS A 149 -21.47 -22.31 17.00
C LYS A 149 -22.19 -22.68 18.30
N ARG A 150 -23.46 -23.09 18.23
CA ARG A 150 -24.23 -23.50 19.41
C ARG A 150 -23.62 -24.73 20.09
N ILE A 151 -23.14 -25.70 19.32
CA ILE A 151 -22.43 -26.86 19.86
C ILE A 151 -21.11 -26.43 20.52
N HIS A 152 -20.35 -25.50 19.92
CA HIS A 152 -19.14 -24.97 20.56
C HIS A 152 -19.44 -24.26 21.89
N GLU A 153 -20.49 -23.42 21.93
CA GLU A 153 -20.94 -22.77 23.16
C GLU A 153 -21.36 -23.80 24.20
N TYR A 154 -22.14 -24.80 23.81
CA TYR A 154 -22.55 -25.89 24.69
C TYR A 154 -21.35 -26.64 25.29
N CYS A 155 -20.36 -26.99 24.46
CA CYS A 155 -19.14 -27.65 24.93
C CYS A 155 -18.34 -26.75 25.89
N LYS A 156 -18.40 -25.43 25.71
CA LYS A 156 -17.73 -24.46 26.59
C LYS A 156 -18.47 -24.29 27.92
N THR A 157 -19.80 -24.12 27.89
CA THR A 157 -20.61 -23.92 29.11
C THR A 157 -20.61 -25.15 30.01
N LYS A 158 -20.57 -26.34 29.43
CA LYS A 158 -20.46 -27.61 30.17
C LYS A 158 -19.03 -28.07 30.45
N ASN A 159 -18.01 -27.27 30.11
CA ASN A 159 -16.60 -27.61 30.27
C ASN A 159 -16.23 -29.01 29.72
N LEU A 160 -16.77 -29.36 28.56
CA LEU A 160 -16.54 -30.66 27.89
C LEU A 160 -15.21 -30.70 27.13
N GLN A 161 -14.47 -29.59 27.08
CA GLN A 161 -13.14 -29.53 26.44
C GLN A 161 -12.10 -30.16 27.37
N ASN A 162 -11.19 -30.95 26.79
CA ASN A 162 -10.07 -31.49 27.55
C ASN A 162 -9.10 -30.34 27.90
N PRO A 163 -8.70 -30.14 29.18
CA PRO A 163 -7.76 -29.09 29.56
C PRO A 163 -6.38 -29.25 28.88
N ASP A 164 -5.93 -30.49 28.66
CA ASP A 164 -4.62 -30.80 28.07
C ASP A 164 -4.61 -30.61 26.55
N ASP A 165 -5.69 -31.02 25.87
CA ASP A 165 -5.86 -30.81 24.43
C ASP A 165 -7.25 -30.24 24.12
N LYS A 166 -7.29 -28.91 23.94
CA LYS A 166 -8.50 -28.16 23.61
C LYS A 166 -9.11 -28.54 22.26
N ARG A 167 -8.46 -29.39 21.46
CA ARG A 167 -9.02 -29.94 20.22
C ARG A 167 -9.96 -31.11 20.49
N HIS A 168 -9.75 -31.82 21.59
CA HIS A 168 -10.55 -32.98 22.00
C HIS A 168 -11.70 -32.58 22.91
N ILE A 169 -12.88 -33.13 22.62
CA ILE A 169 -14.12 -32.90 23.36
C ILE A 169 -14.53 -34.21 24.01
N LYS A 170 -14.67 -34.19 25.33
CA LYS A 170 -15.30 -35.27 26.10
C LYS A 170 -16.82 -35.17 25.91
N ALA A 171 -17.32 -35.77 24.82
CA ALA A 171 -18.74 -35.74 24.48
C ALA A 171 -19.59 -36.34 25.62
N ASP A 172 -20.58 -35.58 26.10
CA ASP A 172 -21.54 -36.06 27.09
C ASP A 172 -22.59 -36.99 26.46
N ALA A 173 -23.42 -37.63 27.29
CA ALA A 173 -24.43 -38.58 26.80
C ALA A 173 -25.40 -37.94 25.79
N SER A 174 -25.74 -36.66 26.00
CA SER A 174 -26.62 -35.89 25.10
C SER A 174 -25.97 -35.66 23.73
N LEU A 175 -24.71 -35.22 23.70
CA LEU A 175 -23.98 -34.96 22.46
C LEU A 175 -23.63 -36.25 21.72
N ARG A 176 -23.30 -37.33 22.43
CA ARG A 176 -23.08 -38.66 21.83
C ARG A 176 -24.34 -39.21 21.18
N LYS A 177 -25.49 -39.10 21.86
CA LYS A 177 -26.79 -39.53 21.32
C LYS A 177 -27.17 -38.73 20.08
N LEU A 178 -26.94 -37.42 20.12
CA LEU A 178 -27.18 -36.55 18.96
C LEU A 178 -26.28 -36.97 17.80
N LEU A 179 -24.97 -36.99 17.99
CA LEU A 179 -23.99 -37.24 16.91
C LEU A 179 -23.90 -38.71 16.48
N LYS A 180 -24.71 -39.61 17.06
CA LYS A 180 -24.71 -41.06 16.82
C LYS A 180 -23.29 -41.66 16.88
N MET A 181 -22.52 -41.24 17.89
CA MET A 181 -21.13 -41.67 18.08
C MET A 181 -21.05 -42.90 18.98
N ASN A 182 -20.10 -43.78 18.67
CA ASN A 182 -19.74 -44.92 19.52
C ASN A 182 -18.90 -44.46 20.72
N LYS A 183 -18.75 -45.34 21.72
CA LYS A 183 -18.05 -44.99 22.97
C LYS A 183 -16.57 -44.66 22.77
N ASP A 184 -15.97 -45.29 21.77
CA ASP A 184 -14.55 -45.25 21.43
C ASP A 184 -14.21 -44.22 20.34
N ASP A 185 -15.19 -43.45 19.88
CA ASP A 185 -15.02 -42.52 18.77
C ASP A 185 -14.58 -41.14 19.29
N ASP A 186 -13.48 -40.62 18.73
CA ASP A 186 -12.89 -39.36 19.15
C ASP A 186 -13.64 -38.16 18.57
N LEU A 187 -14.26 -37.37 19.45
CA LEU A 187 -14.90 -36.13 19.05
C LEU A 187 -13.91 -34.96 19.14
N THR A 188 -13.58 -34.42 17.98
CA THR A 188 -12.84 -33.15 17.85
C THR A 188 -13.69 -32.12 17.13
N PHE A 189 -13.38 -30.83 17.29
CA PHE A 189 -14.07 -29.77 16.56
C PHE A 189 -13.93 -29.89 15.02
N PHE A 190 -12.85 -30.54 14.56
CA PHE A 190 -12.64 -30.82 13.14
C PHE A 190 -13.54 -31.96 12.64
N ASN A 191 -13.66 -33.03 13.42
CA ASN A 191 -14.48 -34.19 13.06
C ASN A 191 -15.98 -33.98 13.31
N LEU A 192 -16.37 -33.01 14.14
CA LEU A 192 -17.77 -32.67 14.41
C LEU A 192 -18.60 -32.50 13.12
N GLN A 193 -18.00 -31.88 12.09
CA GLN A 193 -18.66 -31.66 10.81
C GLN A 193 -19.04 -32.98 10.11
N LYS A 194 -18.27 -34.05 10.29
CA LYS A 194 -18.52 -35.39 9.74
C LYS A 194 -19.79 -36.00 10.36
N PHE A 195 -19.87 -35.99 11.69
CA PHE A 195 -21.02 -36.52 12.43
C PHE A 195 -22.29 -35.70 12.20
N MET A 196 -22.16 -34.38 12.03
CA MET A 196 -23.32 -33.53 11.73
C MET A 196 -23.97 -33.83 10.38
N LYS A 197 -23.27 -34.44 9.41
CA LYS A 197 -23.78 -34.67 8.04
C LYS A 197 -25.10 -35.42 8.03
N VAL A 198 -25.34 -36.32 8.99
CA VAL A 198 -26.56 -37.14 9.12
C VAL A 198 -27.80 -36.33 9.50
N HIS A 199 -27.61 -35.14 10.09
CA HIS A 199 -28.70 -34.27 10.55
C HIS A 199 -29.10 -33.20 9.54
N PHE A 200 -28.41 -33.12 8.40
CA PHE A 200 -28.75 -32.22 7.30
C PHE A 200 -29.22 -33.03 6.10
N PRO A 201 -30.25 -32.56 5.37
CA PRO A 201 -30.71 -33.24 4.17
C PRO A 201 -29.64 -33.21 3.07
N ASN A 202 -29.57 -34.29 2.29
CA ASN A 202 -28.81 -34.31 1.05
C ASN A 202 -29.50 -33.45 -0.03
N LYS A 203 -28.88 -33.33 -1.20
CA LYS A 203 -29.42 -32.56 -2.34
C LYS A 203 -30.86 -32.97 -2.72
N ASP A 204 -31.20 -34.23 -2.46
CA ASP A 204 -32.50 -34.83 -2.74
C ASP A 204 -33.51 -34.67 -1.60
N GLY A 205 -33.20 -33.88 -0.56
CA GLY A 205 -34.10 -33.62 0.58
C GLY A 205 -34.16 -34.75 1.62
N VAL A 206 -33.47 -35.87 1.38
CA VAL A 206 -33.45 -37.03 2.28
C VAL A 206 -32.36 -36.87 3.33
N PHE A 207 -32.70 -37.09 4.60
CA PHE A 207 -31.72 -37.16 5.69
C PHE A 207 -30.93 -38.47 5.58
N PRO A 208 -29.59 -38.44 5.41
CA PRO A 208 -28.80 -39.64 5.41
C PRO A 208 -28.83 -40.26 6.81
N THR A 209 -29.47 -41.42 6.93
CA THR A 209 -29.41 -42.23 8.15
C THR A 209 -27.97 -42.73 8.33
N ALA A 210 -27.42 -42.52 9.53
CA ALA A 210 -26.13 -43.08 9.95
C ALA A 210 -26.19 -44.60 10.02
#